data_AF-A0A3P3FEA6-F1
#
_entry.id   AF-A0A3P3FEA6-F1
#
_cell.length_a   1.000
_cell.length_b   1.000
_cell.length_c   1.000
_cell.angle_alpha   90.00
_cell.angle_beta   90.00
_cell.angle_gamma   90.00
#
_symmetry.space_group_name_H-M   'P 1'
#
loop_
_entity.id
_entity.type
_entity.pdbx_description
1 polymer ?
#
loop_
_entity_poly.entity_id
_entity_poly.type
_entity_poly.pdbx_seq_one_letter_code
_entity_poly.pdbx_strand_id
1 'polypeptide(L)'
;MAPAPSITKAALWMALSIASFLAMSVAGRTATAALNVFQVLELRSVIGFFILLPLVMTGGGFKAMRTGRPLAHVARNVVHYAGQAAWLYALTLIPLAVLISIEFTTPIWTAILAVSFLGERLSRPRLTAIVLGLIGVVIIVRPGVGSVDPGHLVVLGAAMCFGVSVVMVKSLTRTDSVVRIIFWMLIIQSAVGLVPALYVWRNPAVELWPSIFVVAFTGMSSHFCMARALSHADATVISPMDFLRVPLSALIGWLLYSEQIDAFTASGALLILTGNLLNLQRKAPQPAEVATS
;
A
#
# COMPACT_ATOMS: atom_id res chain seq x y z
N MET A 1 26.51 6.91 1.43
CA MET A 1 27.02 5.53 1.45
C MET A 1 25.82 4.59 1.44
N ALA A 2 25.66 3.73 0.44
CA ALA A 2 24.57 2.76 0.43
C ALA A 2 24.75 1.80 1.63
N PRO A 3 23.70 1.49 2.40
CA PRO A 3 23.82 0.59 3.53
C PRO A 3 24.25 -0.80 3.06
N ALA A 4 25.07 -1.49 3.85
CA ALA A 4 25.47 -2.86 3.55
C ALA A 4 24.22 -3.78 3.43
N PRO A 5 24.19 -4.67 2.43
CA PRO A 5 23.07 -5.60 2.25
C PRO A 5 22.92 -6.49 3.48
N SER A 6 21.70 -6.61 3.99
CA SER A 6 21.39 -7.39 5.19
C SER A 6 19.91 -7.81 5.18
N ILE A 7 19.68 -9.11 4.99
CA ILE A 7 18.35 -9.71 4.95
C ILE A 7 17.62 -9.48 6.29
N THR A 8 18.31 -9.58 7.42
CA THR A 8 17.71 -9.35 8.74
C THR A 8 17.21 -7.92 8.91
N LYS A 9 18.01 -6.92 8.51
CA LYS A 9 17.58 -5.52 8.56
C LYS A 9 16.41 -5.26 7.61
N ALA A 10 16.47 -5.81 6.41
CA ALA A 10 15.36 -5.77 5.45
C ALA A 10 14.07 -6.37 6.03
N ALA A 11 14.15 -7.56 6.65
CA ALA A 11 13.02 -8.22 7.28
C ALA A 11 12.42 -7.41 8.44
N LEU A 12 13.25 -6.77 9.28
CA LEU A 12 12.77 -5.89 10.35
C LEU A 12 12.03 -4.66 9.80
N TRP A 13 12.57 -4.03 8.76
CA TRP A 13 11.89 -2.91 8.08
C TRP A 13 10.59 -3.35 7.42
N MET A 14 10.55 -4.55 6.84
CA MET A 14 9.32 -5.12 6.29
C MET A 14 8.29 -5.44 7.35
N ALA A 15 8.69 -6.02 8.48
CA ALA A 15 7.79 -6.27 9.60
C ALA A 15 7.16 -4.95 10.09
N LEU A 16 7.94 -3.88 10.19
CA LEU A 16 7.42 -2.56 10.58
C LEU A 16 6.49 -1.94 9.52
N SER A 17 6.78 -2.16 8.22
CA SER A 17 5.91 -1.74 7.13
C SER A 17 4.56 -2.47 7.18
N ILE A 18 4.58 -3.79 7.32
CA ILE A 18 3.38 -4.64 7.43
C ILE A 18 2.58 -4.27 8.68
N ALA A 19 3.24 -4.11 9.82
CA ALA A 19 2.59 -3.65 11.05
C ALA A 19 1.92 -2.28 10.86
N SER A 20 2.57 -1.36 10.15
CA SER A 20 1.99 -0.04 9.82
C SER A 20 0.75 -0.20 8.94
N PHE A 21 0.78 -1.02 7.88
CA PHE A 21 -0.38 -1.25 7.02
C PHE A 21 -1.55 -1.92 7.76
N LEU A 22 -1.27 -2.89 8.63
CA LEU A 22 -2.30 -3.55 9.42
C LEU A 22 -2.89 -2.60 10.47
N ALA A 23 -2.06 -1.81 11.15
CA ALA A 23 -2.52 -0.76 12.06
C ALA A 23 -3.36 0.30 11.33
N MET A 24 -2.99 0.68 10.10
CA MET A 24 -3.78 1.56 9.25
C MET A 24 -5.16 0.95 8.94
N SER A 25 -5.23 -0.36 8.70
CA SER A 25 -6.47 -1.06 8.42
C SER A 25 -7.40 -1.10 9.63
N VAL A 26 -6.86 -1.41 10.81
CA VAL A 26 -7.63 -1.42 12.07
C VAL A 26 -8.10 -0.01 12.43
N ALA A 27 -7.18 0.95 12.47
CA ALA A 27 -7.50 2.33 12.82
C ALA A 27 -8.40 3.00 11.77
N GLY A 28 -8.20 2.67 10.49
CA GLY A 28 -9.06 3.10 9.40
C GLY A 28 -10.49 2.64 9.62
N ARG A 29 -10.69 1.35 9.91
CA ARG A 29 -12.03 0.78 10.15
C ARG A 29 -12.70 1.42 11.36
N THR A 30 -11.97 1.59 12.45
CA THR A 30 -12.48 2.27 13.67
C THR A 30 -12.88 3.71 13.37
N ALA A 31 -12.05 4.46 12.63
CA ALA A 31 -12.36 5.84 12.26
C ALA A 31 -13.57 5.92 11.32
N THR A 32 -13.64 5.07 10.29
CA THR A 32 -14.73 5.05 9.32
C THR A 32 -16.04 4.49 9.87
N ALA A 33 -16.04 3.87 11.06
CA ALA A 33 -17.26 3.47 11.74
C ALA A 33 -18.09 4.65 12.25
N ALA A 34 -17.45 5.79 12.51
CA ALA A 34 -18.10 6.99 13.04
C ALA A 34 -17.91 8.25 12.16
N LEU A 35 -16.88 8.29 11.32
CA LEU A 35 -16.56 9.41 10.44
C LEU A 35 -16.75 9.01 8.98
N ASN A 36 -17.13 9.98 8.16
CA ASN A 36 -17.14 9.76 6.72
C ASN A 36 -15.69 9.61 6.19
N VAL A 37 -15.51 8.75 5.18
CA VAL A 37 -14.21 8.49 4.53
C VAL A 37 -13.51 9.78 4.11
N PHE A 38 -14.24 10.77 3.56
CA PHE A 38 -13.65 12.04 3.15
C PHE A 38 -13.06 12.83 4.34
N GLN A 39 -13.69 12.78 5.52
CA GLN A 39 -13.16 13.41 6.73
C GLN A 39 -11.89 12.70 7.22
N VAL A 40 -11.89 11.37 7.21
CA VAL A 40 -10.72 10.57 7.62
C VAL A 40 -9.53 10.89 6.72
N LEU A 41 -9.75 10.98 5.41
CA LEU A 41 -8.70 11.34 4.44
C LEU A 41 -8.23 12.78 4.55
N GLU A 42 -9.12 13.72 4.87
CA GLU A 42 -8.76 15.11 5.08
C GLU A 42 -7.89 15.26 6.33
N LEU A 43 -8.33 14.69 7.46
CA LEU A 43 -7.55 14.68 8.70
C LEU A 43 -6.21 13.97 8.52
N ARG A 44 -6.18 12.84 7.79
CA ARG A 44 -4.95 12.15 7.39
C ARG A 44 -3.98 13.08 6.65
N SER A 45 -4.48 13.87 5.70
CA SER A 45 -3.67 14.74 4.87
C SER A 45 -3.11 15.92 5.66
N VAL A 46 -3.95 16.55 6.49
CA VAL A 46 -3.57 17.68 7.34
C VAL A 46 -2.58 17.24 8.42
N ILE A 47 -2.88 16.19 9.18
CA ILE A 47 -1.97 15.68 10.23
C ILE A 47 -0.68 15.16 9.60
N GLY A 48 -0.79 14.44 8.47
CA GLY A 48 0.36 13.94 7.73
C GLY A 48 1.30 15.06 7.29
N PHE A 49 0.76 16.22 6.88
CA PHE A 49 1.56 17.39 6.52
C PHE A 49 2.41 17.88 7.69
N PHE A 50 1.83 17.99 8.89
CA PHE A 50 2.57 18.39 10.08
C PHE A 50 3.64 17.38 10.49
N ILE A 51 3.35 16.08 10.37
CA ILE A 51 4.35 15.03 10.64
C ILE A 51 5.49 15.05 9.60
N LEU A 52 5.21 15.41 8.34
CA LEU A 52 6.22 15.52 7.30
C LEU A 52 7.10 16.78 7.44
N LEU A 53 6.61 17.82 8.13
CA LEU A 53 7.25 19.13 8.18
C LEU A 53 8.72 19.11 8.64
N PRO A 54 9.15 18.33 9.66
CA PRO A 54 10.56 18.22 10.03
C PRO A 54 11.45 17.71 8.89
N LEU A 55 10.95 16.75 8.10
CA LEU A 55 11.67 16.21 6.92
C LEU A 55 11.75 17.25 5.79
N VAL A 56 10.73 18.09 5.63
CA VAL A 56 10.77 19.21 4.68
C VAL A 56 11.81 20.24 5.11
N MET A 57 11.83 20.63 6.39
CA MET A 57 12.78 21.63 6.90
C MET A 57 14.22 21.16 6.78
N THR A 58 14.51 19.92 7.18
CA THR A 58 15.84 19.32 7.05
C THR A 58 16.25 19.05 5.59
N GLY A 59 15.29 18.88 4.69
CA GLY A 59 15.49 18.66 3.25
C GLY A 59 15.66 19.92 2.40
N GLY A 60 15.95 21.08 3.01
CA GLY A 60 16.12 22.36 2.29
C GLY A 60 14.87 23.26 2.26
N GLY A 61 13.87 22.96 3.09
CA GLY A 61 12.68 23.77 3.29
C GLY A 61 11.69 23.76 2.11
N PHE A 62 10.67 24.62 2.19
CA PHE A 62 9.61 24.71 1.17
C PHE A 62 10.14 25.04 -0.24
N LYS A 63 11.26 25.77 -0.35
CA LYS A 63 11.88 26.06 -1.65
C LYS A 63 12.33 24.77 -2.36
N ALA A 64 12.85 23.80 -1.62
CA ALA A 64 13.24 22.50 -2.15
C ALA A 64 12.05 21.63 -2.59
N MET A 65 10.82 21.97 -2.19
CA MET A 65 9.61 21.25 -2.55
C MET A 65 8.99 21.71 -3.88
N ARG A 66 9.54 22.74 -4.53
CA ARG A 66 9.11 23.13 -5.88
C ARG A 66 9.33 21.99 -6.88
N THR A 67 8.32 21.73 -7.71
CA THR A 67 8.38 20.71 -8.78
C THR A 67 8.19 21.38 -10.14
N GLY A 68 8.91 20.88 -11.15
CA GLY A 68 8.69 21.25 -12.55
C GLY A 68 7.53 20.48 -13.20
N ARG A 69 6.88 19.54 -12.50
CA ARG A 69 5.84 18.65 -13.05
C ARG A 69 4.54 18.69 -12.24
N PRO A 70 3.95 19.86 -11.95
CA PRO A 70 2.77 19.98 -11.08
C PRO A 70 1.56 19.18 -11.59
N LEU A 71 1.31 19.17 -12.91
CA LEU A 71 0.19 18.42 -13.49
C LEU A 71 0.32 16.90 -13.29
N ALA A 72 1.55 16.37 -13.32
CA ALA A 72 1.79 14.96 -13.06
C ALA A 72 1.51 14.60 -11.59
N HIS A 73 1.84 15.51 -10.65
CA HIS A 73 1.44 15.36 -9.25
C HIS A 73 -0.07 15.43 -9.09
N VAL A 74 -0.76 16.38 -9.72
CA VAL A 74 -2.23 16.47 -9.64
C VAL A 74 -2.89 15.20 -10.13
N ALA A 75 -2.57 14.75 -11.35
CA ALA A 75 -3.15 13.55 -11.92
C ALA A 75 -2.87 12.31 -11.06
N ARG A 76 -1.62 12.13 -10.58
CA ARG A 76 -1.25 11.01 -9.70
C ARG A 76 -2.04 11.03 -8.40
N ASN A 77 -2.17 12.21 -7.79
CA ASN A 77 -2.76 12.33 -6.46
C ASN A 77 -4.28 12.26 -6.49
N VAL A 78 -4.94 12.71 -7.57
CA VAL A 78 -6.38 12.49 -7.77
C VAL A 78 -6.68 11.00 -7.90
N VAL A 79 -5.94 10.29 -8.77
CA VAL A 79 -6.12 8.83 -8.94
C VAL A 79 -5.84 8.09 -7.63
N HIS A 80 -4.76 8.45 -6.94
CA HIS A 80 -4.44 7.84 -5.66
C HIS A 80 -5.48 8.15 -4.57
N TYR A 81 -6.00 9.38 -4.51
CA TYR A 81 -7.05 9.76 -3.56
C TYR A 81 -8.32 8.96 -3.79
N ALA A 82 -8.74 8.81 -5.06
CA ALA A 82 -9.88 7.96 -5.42
C ALA A 82 -9.67 6.51 -4.97
N GLY A 83 -8.46 5.96 -5.18
CA GLY A 83 -8.10 4.63 -4.69
C GLY A 83 -8.15 4.53 -3.16
N GLN A 84 -7.64 5.53 -2.43
CA GLN A 84 -7.69 5.55 -0.96
C GLN A 84 -9.11 5.67 -0.42
N ALA A 85 -9.94 6.51 -1.04
CA ALA A 85 -11.34 6.67 -0.66
C ALA A 85 -12.11 5.38 -0.90
N ALA A 86 -11.94 4.76 -2.07
CA ALA A 86 -12.54 3.46 -2.38
C ALA A 86 -12.05 2.38 -1.40
N TRP A 87 -10.76 2.32 -1.08
CA TRP A 87 -10.21 1.34 -0.15
C TRP A 87 -10.76 1.49 1.28
N LEU A 88 -10.79 2.71 1.82
CA LEU A 88 -11.39 2.99 3.14
C LEU A 88 -12.90 2.75 3.16
N TYR A 89 -13.59 2.98 2.04
CA TYR A 89 -15.01 2.67 1.93
C TYR A 89 -15.25 1.15 1.87
N ALA A 90 -14.47 0.41 1.08
CA ALA A 90 -14.55 -1.05 1.03
C ALA A 90 -14.27 -1.69 2.40
N LEU A 91 -13.43 -1.07 3.23
CA LEU A 91 -13.12 -1.50 4.58
C LEU A 91 -14.35 -1.57 5.50
N THR A 92 -15.41 -0.82 5.20
CA THR A 92 -16.69 -0.85 5.91
C THR A 92 -17.66 -1.90 5.36
N LEU A 93 -17.36 -2.49 4.21
CA LEU A 93 -18.26 -3.39 3.48
C LEU A 93 -17.85 -4.86 3.61
N ILE A 94 -16.54 -5.14 3.58
CA ILE A 94 -16.03 -6.51 3.47
C ILE A 94 -14.98 -6.84 4.54
N PRO A 95 -14.77 -8.14 4.85
CA PRO A 95 -13.76 -8.59 5.80
C PRO A 95 -12.33 -8.15 5.45
N LEU A 96 -11.47 -7.98 6.47
CA LEU A 96 -10.07 -7.53 6.28
C LEU A 96 -9.28 -8.45 5.36
N ALA A 97 -9.41 -9.77 5.57
CA ALA A 97 -8.71 -10.77 4.77
C ALA A 97 -9.04 -10.63 3.28
N VAL A 98 -10.32 -10.46 2.96
CA VAL A 98 -10.82 -10.36 1.58
C VAL A 98 -10.38 -9.04 0.95
N LEU A 99 -10.53 -7.94 1.68
CA LEU A 99 -10.10 -6.61 1.24
C LEU A 99 -8.62 -6.58 0.86
N ILE A 100 -7.76 -7.04 1.77
CA ILE A 100 -6.31 -7.05 1.54
C ILE A 100 -5.99 -7.99 0.39
N SER A 101 -6.61 -9.17 0.31
CA SER A 101 -6.38 -10.11 -0.80
C SER A 101 -6.70 -9.53 -2.16
N ILE A 102 -7.81 -8.80 -2.32
CA ILE A 102 -8.14 -8.14 -3.59
C ILE A 102 -7.18 -6.97 -3.86
N GLU A 103 -6.79 -6.20 -2.84
CA GLU A 103 -5.80 -5.13 -2.97
C GLU A 103 -4.45 -5.64 -3.51
N PHE A 104 -4.06 -6.88 -3.16
CA PHE A 104 -2.88 -7.56 -3.70
C PHE A 104 -2.91 -7.83 -5.21
N THR A 105 -3.99 -7.47 -5.91
CA THR A 105 -4.00 -7.39 -7.39
C THR A 105 -3.32 -6.12 -7.93
N THR A 106 -2.98 -5.13 -7.10
CA THR A 106 -2.27 -3.89 -7.49
C THR A 106 -1.02 -4.13 -8.36
N PRO A 107 -0.13 -5.11 -8.07
CA PRO A 107 1.04 -5.39 -8.90
C PRO A 107 0.68 -5.83 -10.34
N ILE A 108 -0.49 -6.44 -10.54
CA ILE A 108 -0.99 -6.87 -11.85
C ILE A 108 -1.29 -5.64 -12.70
N TRP A 109 -2.10 -4.72 -12.15
CA TRP A 109 -2.44 -3.45 -12.79
C TRP A 109 -1.18 -2.63 -13.08
N THR A 110 -0.27 -2.56 -12.10
CA THR A 110 1.03 -1.89 -12.25
C THR A 110 1.83 -2.48 -13.42
N ALA A 111 1.90 -3.81 -13.52
CA ALA A 111 2.64 -4.50 -14.57
C ALA A 111 2.06 -4.24 -15.97
N ILE A 112 0.75 -4.36 -16.13
CA ILE A 112 0.04 -4.08 -17.39
C ILE A 112 0.33 -2.64 -17.83
N LEU A 113 0.16 -1.68 -16.92
CA LEU A 113 0.39 -0.27 -17.20
C LEU A 113 1.87 0.05 -17.47
N ALA A 114 2.80 -0.61 -16.79
CA ALA A 114 4.22 -0.43 -17.01
C ALA A 114 4.66 -0.91 -18.41
N VAL A 115 4.12 -2.04 -18.87
CA VAL A 115 4.37 -2.51 -20.25
C VAL A 115 3.79 -1.54 -21.26
N SER A 116 2.54 -1.11 -21.07
CA SER A 116 1.83 -0.26 -22.04
C SER A 116 2.36 1.18 -22.12
N PHE A 117 2.72 1.79 -20.99
CA PHE A 117 3.06 3.23 -20.92
C PHE A 117 4.54 3.53 -20.72
N LEU A 118 5.31 2.61 -20.13
CA LEU A 118 6.76 2.79 -19.96
C LEU A 118 7.60 1.98 -20.96
N GLY A 119 6.98 1.11 -21.76
CA GLY A 119 7.70 0.23 -22.70
C GLY A 119 8.55 -0.82 -21.98
N GLU A 120 8.24 -1.13 -20.72
CA GLU A 120 8.97 -2.13 -19.96
C GLU A 120 8.65 -3.54 -20.46
N ARG A 121 9.65 -4.43 -20.45
CA ARG A 121 9.44 -5.86 -20.75
C ARG A 121 9.12 -6.60 -19.46
N LEU A 122 8.08 -7.43 -19.49
CA LEU A 122 7.73 -8.28 -18.36
C LEU A 122 8.72 -9.45 -18.27
N SER A 123 9.46 -9.54 -17.17
CA SER A 123 10.33 -10.68 -16.93
C SER A 123 9.51 -11.92 -16.56
N ARG A 124 9.97 -13.11 -16.97
CA ARG A 124 9.30 -14.38 -16.63
C ARG A 124 9.01 -14.53 -15.12
N PRO A 125 9.94 -14.20 -14.20
CA PRO A 125 9.66 -14.26 -12.76
C PRO A 125 8.52 -13.33 -12.32
N ARG A 126 8.44 -12.13 -12.89
CA ARG A 126 7.38 -11.15 -12.56
C ARG A 126 6.02 -11.64 -13.05
N LEU A 127 5.97 -12.25 -14.23
CA LEU A 127 4.75 -12.88 -14.75
C LEU A 127 4.30 -14.04 -13.85
N THR A 128 5.21 -14.91 -13.42
CA THR A 128 4.88 -16.01 -12.50
C THR A 128 4.33 -15.50 -11.17
N ALA A 129 4.94 -14.45 -10.59
CA ALA A 129 4.46 -13.86 -9.33
C ALA A 129 3.05 -13.25 -9.46
N ILE A 130 2.75 -12.61 -10.59
CA ILE A 130 1.41 -12.07 -10.91
C ILE A 130 0.38 -13.20 -10.99
N VAL A 131 0.69 -14.28 -11.72
CA VAL A 131 -0.21 -15.43 -11.88
C VAL A 131 -0.48 -16.12 -10.53
N LEU A 132 0.57 -16.35 -9.74
CA LEU A 132 0.42 -16.94 -8.40
C LEU A 132 -0.40 -16.04 -7.46
N GLY A 133 -0.15 -14.72 -7.51
CA GLY A 133 -0.96 -13.74 -6.78
C GLY A 133 -2.43 -13.80 -7.17
N LEU A 134 -2.73 -13.86 -8.48
CA LEU A 134 -4.09 -13.97 -8.99
C LEU A 134 -4.79 -15.25 -8.54
N ILE A 135 -4.08 -16.39 -8.56
CA ILE A 135 -4.60 -17.66 -8.03
C ILE A 135 -4.96 -17.52 -6.55
N GLY A 136 -4.08 -16.92 -5.74
CA GLY A 136 -4.34 -16.65 -4.33
C GLY A 136 -5.57 -15.77 -4.12
N VAL A 137 -5.73 -14.68 -4.90
CA VAL A 137 -6.91 -13.82 -4.85
C VAL A 137 -8.17 -14.60 -5.21
N VAL A 138 -8.16 -15.39 -6.28
CA VAL A 138 -9.34 -16.18 -6.71
C VAL A 138 -9.74 -17.19 -5.64
N ILE A 139 -8.79 -17.86 -4.98
CA ILE A 139 -9.05 -18.81 -3.90
C ILE A 139 -9.73 -18.13 -2.71
N ILE A 140 -9.26 -16.94 -2.33
CA ILE A 140 -9.79 -16.21 -1.16
C ILE A 140 -11.15 -15.56 -1.47
N VAL A 141 -11.29 -14.91 -2.63
CA VAL A 141 -12.49 -14.14 -3.00
C VAL A 141 -13.64 -15.03 -3.46
N ARG A 142 -13.33 -16.19 -4.04
CA ARG A 142 -14.31 -17.13 -4.64
C ARG A 142 -15.35 -16.45 -5.55
N PRO A 143 -14.91 -15.80 -6.64
CA PRO A 143 -15.86 -15.23 -7.59
C PRO A 143 -16.80 -16.33 -8.12
N GLY A 144 -18.11 -16.18 -7.92
CA GLY A 144 -19.14 -17.09 -8.44
C GLY A 144 -19.84 -17.98 -7.41
N VAL A 145 -19.43 -17.94 -6.13
CA VAL A 145 -20.15 -18.63 -5.04
C VAL A 145 -20.85 -17.57 -4.19
N GLY A 146 -22.15 -17.35 -4.44
CA GLY A 146 -22.96 -16.31 -3.77
C GLY A 146 -23.05 -14.98 -4.53
N SER A 147 -23.67 -13.98 -3.93
CA SER A 147 -23.81 -12.64 -4.51
C SER A 147 -22.48 -11.87 -4.46
N VAL A 148 -22.13 -11.18 -5.54
CA VAL A 148 -20.96 -10.29 -5.56
C VAL A 148 -21.21 -9.13 -4.59
N ASP A 149 -20.44 -9.08 -3.50
CA ASP A 149 -20.48 -7.96 -2.56
C ASP A 149 -19.97 -6.69 -3.26
N PRO A 150 -20.68 -5.56 -3.19
CA PRO A 150 -20.22 -4.29 -3.76
C PRO A 150 -18.81 -3.89 -3.30
N GLY A 151 -18.43 -4.22 -2.07
CA GLY A 151 -17.11 -3.98 -1.51
C GLY A 151 -15.99 -4.65 -2.31
N HIS A 152 -16.23 -5.83 -2.89
CA HIS A 152 -15.26 -6.51 -3.77
C HIS A 152 -14.93 -5.67 -5.01
N LEU A 153 -15.94 -5.09 -5.64
CA LEU A 153 -15.77 -4.25 -6.83
C LEU A 153 -15.10 -2.92 -6.48
N VAL A 154 -15.47 -2.33 -5.34
CA VAL A 154 -14.88 -1.08 -4.85
C VAL A 154 -13.38 -1.26 -4.60
N VAL A 155 -12.96 -2.30 -3.87
CA VAL A 155 -11.52 -2.53 -3.60
C VAL A 155 -10.75 -2.95 -4.85
N LEU A 156 -11.38 -3.65 -5.80
CA LEU A 156 -10.76 -3.92 -7.10
C LEU A 156 -10.47 -2.62 -7.86
N GLY A 157 -11.44 -1.69 -7.88
CA GLY A 157 -11.24 -0.34 -8.41
C GLY A 157 -10.14 0.44 -7.68
N ALA A 158 -10.04 0.29 -6.36
CA ALA A 158 -8.95 0.86 -5.58
C ALA A 158 -7.58 0.31 -5.99
N ALA A 159 -7.46 -1.02 -6.17
CA ALA A 159 -6.23 -1.68 -6.61
C ALA A 159 -5.77 -1.20 -8.00
N MET A 160 -6.71 -0.96 -8.92
CA MET A 160 -6.43 -0.36 -10.22
C MET A 160 -5.87 1.07 -10.08
N CYS A 161 -6.53 1.90 -9.27
CA CYS A 161 -6.08 3.27 -8.98
C CYS A 161 -4.68 3.30 -8.37
N PHE A 162 -4.40 2.40 -7.42
CA PHE A 162 -3.06 2.25 -6.85
C PHE A 162 -2.04 1.81 -7.89
N GLY A 163 -2.38 0.88 -8.79
CA GLY A 163 -1.49 0.45 -9.87
C GLY A 163 -1.10 1.59 -10.81
N VAL A 164 -2.06 2.43 -11.20
CA VAL A 164 -1.81 3.66 -11.96
C VAL A 164 -0.90 4.61 -11.18
N SER A 165 -1.21 4.85 -9.90
CA SER A 165 -0.42 5.75 -9.05
C SER A 165 1.03 5.28 -8.90
N VAL A 166 1.27 3.98 -8.74
CA VAL A 166 2.63 3.41 -8.65
C VAL A 166 3.44 3.68 -9.92
N VAL A 167 2.84 3.48 -11.10
CA VAL A 167 3.48 3.79 -12.39
C VAL A 167 3.81 5.28 -12.49
N MET A 168 2.90 6.16 -12.08
CA MET A 168 3.13 7.61 -12.11
C MET A 168 4.22 8.05 -11.13
N VAL A 169 4.25 7.47 -9.92
CA VAL A 169 5.32 7.72 -8.93
C VAL A 169 6.68 7.34 -9.51
N LYS A 170 6.80 6.20 -10.17
CA LYS A 170 8.06 5.78 -10.83
C LYS A 170 8.55 6.81 -11.84
N SER A 171 7.64 7.45 -12.58
CA SER A 171 7.97 8.55 -13.48
C SER A 171 8.41 9.82 -12.74
N LEU A 172 7.74 10.17 -11.63
CA LEU A 172 8.05 11.34 -10.82
C LEU A 172 9.39 11.21 -10.07
N THR A 173 9.74 10.02 -9.58
CA THR A 173 11.02 9.77 -8.88
C THR A 173 12.26 9.99 -9.74
N ARG A 174 12.11 10.10 -11.07
CA ARG A 174 13.21 10.47 -11.97
C ARG A 174 13.62 11.93 -11.84
N THR A 175 12.74 12.80 -11.36
CA THR A 175 12.96 14.25 -11.28
C THR A 175 12.77 14.83 -9.88
N ASP A 176 11.96 14.19 -9.05
CA ASP A 176 11.56 14.67 -7.72
C ASP A 176 12.02 13.71 -6.62
N SER A 177 12.42 14.28 -5.47
CA SER A 177 12.74 13.51 -4.28
C SER A 177 11.49 12.89 -3.64
N VAL A 178 11.66 11.82 -2.86
CA VAL A 178 10.55 11.15 -2.16
C VAL A 178 9.80 12.13 -1.24
N VAL A 179 10.53 12.96 -0.48
CA VAL A 179 9.94 13.98 0.40
C VAL A 179 9.08 14.97 -0.40
N ARG A 180 9.56 15.40 -1.58
CA ARG A 180 8.80 16.29 -2.48
C ARG A 180 7.54 15.61 -3.01
N ILE A 181 7.60 14.33 -3.36
CA ILE A 181 6.43 13.57 -3.82
C ILE A 181 5.37 13.43 -2.71
N ILE A 182 5.78 13.11 -1.48
CA ILE A 182 4.87 13.01 -0.33
C ILE A 182 4.31 14.39 0.05
N PHE A 183 5.12 15.45 -0.03
CA PHE A 183 4.67 16.82 0.20
C PHE A 183 3.52 17.20 -0.73
N TRP A 184 3.70 17.06 -2.04
CA TRP A 184 2.65 17.36 -3.02
C TRP A 184 1.46 16.41 -2.90
N MET A 185 1.69 15.16 -2.49
CA MET A 185 0.60 14.23 -2.19
C MET A 185 -0.32 14.77 -1.10
N LEU A 186 0.21 15.19 0.03
CA LEU A 186 -0.59 15.67 1.16
C LEU A 186 -1.31 16.98 0.82
N ILE A 187 -0.63 17.91 0.15
CA ILE A 187 -1.23 19.19 -0.26
C ILE A 187 -2.36 18.98 -1.26
N ILE A 188 -2.14 18.18 -2.30
CA ILE A 188 -3.16 17.96 -3.34
C ILE A 188 -4.31 17.12 -2.80
N GLN A 189 -4.04 16.09 -1.98
CA GLN A 189 -5.10 15.27 -1.39
C GLN A 189 -5.95 16.05 -0.40
N SER A 190 -5.37 16.95 0.39
CA SER A 190 -6.14 17.88 1.22
C SER A 190 -6.97 18.83 0.35
N ALA A 191 -6.38 19.43 -0.69
CA ALA A 191 -7.12 20.33 -1.58
C ALA A 191 -8.30 19.63 -2.29
N VAL A 192 -8.12 18.40 -2.76
CA VAL A 192 -9.17 17.58 -3.40
C VAL A 192 -10.20 17.11 -2.37
N GLY A 193 -9.76 16.74 -1.17
CA GLY A 193 -10.60 16.19 -0.11
C GLY A 193 -11.37 17.23 0.70
N LEU A 194 -10.94 18.49 0.68
CA LEU A 194 -11.48 19.52 1.55
C LEU A 194 -12.97 19.78 1.32
N VAL A 195 -13.39 19.99 0.08
CA VAL A 195 -14.81 20.26 -0.24
C VAL A 195 -15.72 19.12 0.19
N PRO A 196 -15.49 17.85 -0.21
CA PRO A 196 -16.35 16.76 0.24
C PRO A 196 -16.27 16.54 1.75
N ALA A 197 -15.10 16.72 2.38
CA ALA A 197 -14.95 16.61 3.83
C ALA A 197 -15.76 17.67 4.58
N LEU A 198 -15.76 18.93 4.12
CA LEU A 198 -16.55 20.01 4.71
C LEU A 198 -18.05 19.75 4.62
N TYR A 199 -18.52 19.19 3.50
CA TYR A 199 -19.94 18.89 3.31
C TYR A 199 -20.46 17.83 4.29
N VAL A 200 -19.64 16.82 4.59
CA VAL A 200 -20.00 15.73 5.51
C VAL A 200 -19.46 15.95 6.93
N TRP A 201 -18.89 17.13 7.22
CA TRP A 201 -18.07 17.33 8.41
C TRP A 201 -18.88 17.18 9.70
N ARG A 202 -18.36 16.34 10.58
CA ARG A 202 -18.76 16.16 11.97
C ARG A 202 -17.51 16.16 12.83
N ASN A 203 -17.52 16.93 13.91
CA ASN A 203 -16.38 16.99 14.82
C ASN A 203 -16.08 15.59 15.39
N PRO A 204 -14.87 15.06 15.19
CA PRO A 204 -14.50 13.77 15.75
C PRO A 204 -14.59 13.78 17.27
N ALA A 205 -15.24 12.75 17.81
CA ALA A 205 -15.21 12.49 19.25
C ALA A 205 -13.75 12.29 19.72
N VAL A 206 -13.46 12.64 20.97
CA VAL A 206 -12.10 12.65 21.52
C VAL A 206 -11.45 11.25 21.40
N GLU A 207 -12.25 10.21 21.53
CA GLU A 207 -11.88 8.80 21.49
C GLU A 207 -11.41 8.33 20.11
N LEU A 208 -11.79 9.04 19.04
CA LEU A 208 -11.40 8.69 17.65
C LEU A 208 -10.05 9.27 17.25
N TRP A 209 -9.55 10.30 17.95
CA TRP A 209 -8.29 10.95 17.62
C TRP A 209 -7.09 10.00 17.60
N PRO A 210 -6.93 9.05 18.54
CA PRO A 210 -5.89 8.04 18.45
C PRO A 210 -5.91 7.27 17.13
N SER A 211 -7.09 6.81 16.67
CA SER A 211 -7.22 6.11 15.39
C SER A 211 -6.89 7.02 14.20
N ILE A 212 -7.32 8.28 14.23
CA ILE A 212 -7.03 9.27 13.18
C ILE A 212 -5.52 9.53 13.09
N PHE A 213 -4.83 9.71 14.22
CA PHE A 213 -3.37 9.86 14.26
C PHE A 213 -2.66 8.61 13.76
N VAL A 214 -3.13 7.42 14.13
CA VAL A 214 -2.56 6.16 13.62
C VAL A 214 -2.72 6.09 12.10
N VAL A 215 -3.89 6.40 11.54
CA VAL A 215 -4.09 6.44 10.07
C VAL A 215 -3.13 7.43 9.39
N ALA A 216 -2.97 8.63 9.95
CA ALA A 216 -2.06 9.64 9.44
C ALA A 216 -0.60 9.16 9.45
N PHE A 217 -0.13 8.69 10.61
CA PHE A 217 1.24 8.25 10.82
C PHE A 217 1.59 7.01 9.99
N THR A 218 0.75 5.98 10.06
CA THR A 218 0.96 4.71 9.35
C THR A 218 0.90 4.87 7.84
N GLY A 219 0.11 5.82 7.35
CA GLY A 219 0.08 6.21 5.94
C GLY A 219 1.41 6.75 5.40
N MET A 220 2.33 7.22 6.26
CA MET A 220 3.69 7.63 5.86
C MET A 220 4.74 6.61 6.26
N SER A 221 4.68 6.07 7.48
CA SER A 221 5.67 5.14 7.99
C SER A 221 5.73 3.85 7.16
N SER A 222 4.59 3.37 6.66
CA SER A 222 4.50 2.19 5.79
C SER A 222 5.38 2.33 4.55
N HIS A 223 5.24 3.43 3.81
CA HIS A 223 6.03 3.73 2.62
C HIS A 223 7.51 3.96 2.95
N PHE A 224 7.82 4.66 4.04
CA PHE A 224 9.20 4.87 4.47
C PHE A 224 9.90 3.55 4.83
N CYS A 225 9.24 2.69 5.61
CA CYS A 225 9.79 1.41 6.03
C CYS A 225 9.99 0.47 4.83
N MET A 226 9.03 0.43 3.90
CA MET A 226 9.16 -0.32 2.65
C MET A 226 10.38 0.14 1.83
N ALA A 227 10.56 1.45 1.67
CA ALA A 227 11.72 2.01 0.98
C ALA A 227 13.05 1.66 1.69
N ARG A 228 13.07 1.66 3.02
CA ARG A 228 14.25 1.27 3.81
C ARG A 228 14.54 -0.23 3.66
N ALA A 229 13.53 -1.07 3.64
CA ALA A 229 13.69 -2.51 3.40
C ALA A 229 14.37 -2.78 2.06
N LEU A 230 13.89 -2.14 0.98
CA LEU A 230 14.47 -2.23 -0.37
C LEU A 230 15.91 -1.70 -0.46
N SER A 231 16.35 -0.87 0.49
CA SER A 231 17.75 -0.42 0.55
C SER A 231 18.69 -1.47 1.15
N HIS A 232 18.15 -2.50 1.83
CA HIS A 232 18.93 -3.54 2.50
C HIS A 232 18.85 -4.91 1.82
N ALA A 233 17.84 -5.16 0.98
CA ALA A 233 17.70 -6.39 0.20
C ALA A 233 16.95 -6.14 -1.13
N ASP A 234 17.19 -6.99 -2.12
CA ASP A 234 16.56 -6.89 -3.43
C ASP A 234 15.04 -7.09 -3.37
N ALA A 235 14.32 -6.51 -4.33
CA ALA A 235 12.87 -6.63 -4.44
C ALA A 235 12.37 -8.08 -4.52
N THR A 236 13.21 -9.02 -5.00
CA THR A 236 12.92 -10.46 -5.04
C THR A 236 12.84 -11.10 -3.65
N VAL A 237 13.54 -10.54 -2.66
CA VAL A 237 13.50 -10.95 -1.25
C VAL A 237 12.41 -10.19 -0.49
N ILE A 238 12.21 -8.92 -0.82
CA ILE A 238 11.23 -8.05 -0.15
C ILE A 238 9.78 -8.36 -0.56
N SER A 239 9.52 -8.55 -1.86
CA SER A 239 8.17 -8.74 -2.38
C SER A 239 7.45 -9.95 -1.79
N PRO A 240 8.11 -11.11 -1.54
CA PRO A 240 7.50 -12.21 -0.82
C PRO A 240 7.01 -11.81 0.57
N MET A 241 7.87 -11.13 1.34
CA MET A 241 7.59 -10.77 2.73
C MET A 241 6.31 -9.95 2.87
N ASP A 242 6.01 -9.08 1.90
CA ASP A 242 4.78 -8.28 1.91
C ASP A 242 3.52 -9.15 1.87
N PHE A 243 3.55 -10.32 1.21
CA PHE A 243 2.39 -11.23 1.20
C PHE A 243 2.00 -11.74 2.59
N LEU A 244 2.87 -11.67 3.61
CA LEU A 244 2.49 -11.95 5.01
C LEU A 244 1.34 -11.05 5.50
N ARG A 245 1.13 -9.89 4.88
CA ARG A 245 0.01 -9.02 5.19
C ARG A 245 -1.34 -9.71 5.00
N VAL A 246 -1.47 -10.64 4.05
CA VAL A 246 -2.72 -11.40 3.81
C VAL A 246 -3.09 -12.29 5.00
N PRO A 247 -2.28 -13.30 5.40
CA PRO A 247 -2.63 -14.14 6.55
C PRO A 247 -2.72 -13.35 7.86
N LEU A 248 -1.89 -12.32 8.06
CA LEU A 248 -1.96 -11.48 9.25
C LEU A 248 -3.24 -10.64 9.29
N SER A 249 -3.72 -10.15 8.14
CA SER A 249 -5.00 -9.44 8.08
C SER A 249 -6.19 -10.35 8.41
N ALA A 250 -6.15 -11.63 8.01
CA ALA A 250 -7.14 -12.62 8.42
C ALA A 250 -7.09 -12.90 9.92
N LEU A 251 -5.90 -13.03 10.49
CA LEU A 251 -5.72 -13.20 11.94
C LEU A 251 -6.27 -12.00 12.73
N ILE A 252 -5.99 -10.77 12.28
CA ILE A 252 -6.51 -9.55 12.90
C ILE A 252 -8.03 -9.46 12.74
N GLY A 253 -8.55 -9.79 11.56
CA GLY A 253 -9.98 -9.91 11.27
C GLY A 253 -10.69 -10.80 12.28
N TRP A 254 -10.14 -11.99 12.51
CA TRP A 254 -10.65 -12.95 13.47
C TRP A 254 -10.54 -12.46 14.91
N LEU A 255 -9.37 -11.98 15.34
CA LEU A 255 -9.11 -11.56 16.73
C LEU A 255 -9.92 -10.33 17.15
N LEU A 256 -10.03 -9.32 16.29
CA LEU A 256 -10.61 -8.03 16.65
C LEU A 256 -12.07 -7.87 16.21
N TYR A 257 -12.47 -8.56 15.14
CA TYR A 257 -13.78 -8.36 14.50
C TYR A 257 -14.61 -9.64 14.43
N SER A 258 -14.12 -10.76 14.98
CA SER A 258 -14.79 -12.07 14.91
C SER A 258 -15.11 -12.50 13.47
N GLU A 259 -14.30 -12.07 12.49
CA GLU A 259 -14.43 -12.50 11.10
C GLU A 259 -14.13 -14.00 11.00
N GLN A 260 -14.97 -14.75 10.27
CA GLN A 260 -14.79 -16.18 10.10
C GLN A 260 -13.57 -16.47 9.22
N ILE A 261 -12.65 -17.29 9.71
CA ILE A 261 -11.60 -17.90 8.90
C ILE A 261 -12.12 -19.24 8.40
N ASP A 262 -12.67 -19.24 7.20
CA ASP A 262 -13.11 -20.48 6.55
C ASP A 262 -11.94 -21.27 5.95
N ALA A 263 -12.24 -22.49 5.52
CA ALA A 263 -11.24 -23.43 5.01
C ALA A 263 -10.42 -22.86 3.84
N PHE A 264 -11.00 -21.97 3.02
CA PHE A 264 -10.29 -21.45 1.85
C PHE A 264 -9.43 -20.23 2.20
N THR A 265 -9.90 -19.39 3.12
CA THR A 265 -9.07 -18.32 3.71
C THR A 265 -7.86 -18.96 4.39
N ALA A 266 -8.06 -20.05 5.15
CA ALA A 266 -6.99 -20.82 5.76
C ALA A 266 -6.05 -21.45 4.72
N SER A 267 -6.58 -22.07 3.66
CA SER A 267 -5.74 -22.68 2.62
C SER A 267 -4.96 -21.65 1.81
N GLY A 268 -5.57 -20.51 1.49
CA GLY A 268 -4.91 -19.41 0.79
C GLY A 268 -3.80 -18.78 1.64
N ALA A 269 -4.07 -18.55 2.92
CA ALA A 269 -3.08 -18.13 3.91
C ALA A 269 -1.91 -19.11 4.00
N LEU A 270 -2.19 -20.42 4.09
CA LEU A 270 -1.17 -21.47 4.15
C LEU A 270 -0.30 -21.48 2.90
N LEU A 271 -0.90 -21.41 1.71
CA LEU A 271 -0.19 -21.35 0.43
C LEU A 271 0.79 -20.17 0.39
N ILE A 272 0.34 -18.98 0.83
CA ILE A 272 1.15 -17.77 0.87
C ILE A 272 2.32 -17.92 1.86
N LEU A 273 2.08 -18.51 3.04
CA LEU A 273 3.10 -18.77 4.05
C LEU A 273 4.16 -19.76 3.53
N THR A 274 3.72 -20.87 2.94
CA THR A 274 4.62 -21.88 2.36
C THR A 274 5.43 -21.28 1.21
N GLY A 275 4.81 -20.50 0.32
CA GLY A 275 5.51 -19.81 -0.77
C GLY A 275 6.58 -18.84 -0.27
N ASN A 276 6.31 -18.11 0.82
CA ASN A 276 7.27 -17.24 1.49
C ASN A 276 8.47 -18.01 2.06
N LEU A 277 8.21 -19.08 2.81
CA LEU A 277 9.24 -19.95 3.39
C LEU A 277 10.17 -20.53 2.31
N LEU A 278 9.60 -21.04 1.22
CA LEU A 278 10.38 -21.61 0.11
C LEU A 278 11.23 -20.55 -0.60
N ASN A 279 10.74 -19.31 -0.71
CA ASN A 279 11.51 -18.23 -1.33
C ASN A 279 12.71 -17.84 -0.46
N LEU A 280 12.52 -17.72 0.86
CA LEU A 280 13.61 -17.42 1.79
C LEU A 280 14.67 -18.54 1.85
N GLN A 281 14.30 -19.79 1.55
CA GLN A 281 15.22 -20.92 1.47
C GLN A 281 16.01 -20.99 0.16
N ARG A 282 15.55 -20.33 -0.92
CA ARG A 282 16.31 -20.25 -2.17
C ARG A 282 17.45 -19.24 -2.02
N LYS A 283 18.67 -19.78 -1.91
CA LYS A 283 19.93 -19.01 -1.96
C LYS A 283 19.90 -18.06 -3.18
N ALA A 284 20.20 -16.78 -2.96
CA ALA A 284 20.31 -15.80 -4.04
C ALA A 284 21.21 -16.34 -5.16
N PRO A 285 20.86 -16.16 -6.45
CA PRO A 285 21.75 -16.53 -7.53
C PRO A 285 23.10 -15.86 -7.32
N GLN A 286 24.19 -16.64 -7.36
CA GLN A 286 25.54 -16.09 -7.37
C GLN A 286 25.64 -15.04 -8.48
N PRO A 287 26.25 -13.86 -8.23
CA PRO A 287 26.58 -12.93 -9.30
C PRO A 287 27.35 -13.70 -10.36
N ALA A 288 26.92 -13.63 -11.62
CA ALA A 288 27.62 -14.25 -12.73
C ALA A 288 29.09 -13.83 -12.64
N GLU A 289 29.95 -14.82 -12.45
CA GLU A 289 31.40 -14.66 -12.50
C GLU A 289 31.69 -14.01 -13.85
N VAL A 290 32.17 -12.76 -13.82
CA VAL A 290 32.61 -12.06 -15.02
C VAL A 290 33.74 -12.91 -15.55
N ALA A 291 33.48 -13.66 -16.62
CA ALA A 291 34.48 -14.43 -17.32
C ALA A 291 35.52 -13.44 -17.88
N THR A 292 36.59 -13.22 -17.13
CA THR A 292 37.83 -12.66 -17.64
C THR A 292 38.63 -13.83 -18.22
N SER A 293 38.51 -14.01 -19.52
CA SER A 293 39.49 -14.71 -20.36
C SER A 293 39.85 -13.80 -21.53
#